data_AF-A0A0T5NR88-F1
#
_entry.id   AF-A0A0T5NR88-F1
#
_cell.length_a   1.000
_cell.length_b   1.000
_cell.length_c   1.000
_cell.angle_alpha   90.00
_cell.angle_beta   90.00
_cell.angle_gamma   90.00
#
_symmetry.space_group_name_H-M   'P 1'
#
loop_
_entity.id
_entity.type
_entity.pdbx_description
1 polymer ?
#
loop_
_entity_poly.entity_id
_entity_poly.type
_entity_poly.pdbx_seq_one_letter_code
_entity_poly.pdbx_strand_id
1 'polypeptide(L)'
;MKAFKARRLATQILHWTTGVLLYLLLSVDDRIFGLLGWAFVVSGGALCVLWLCFGLLNQGPGPALEGVLRTAHPWLSRAMYVLLAWAVVALAAGALGRPLPGPEARTALLVLGAAALFHAIFHLWRHTALRDGALRRIIPAKLHKYL
;
A
#
# COMPACT_ATOMS: atom_id res chain seq x y z
N MET A 1 9.41 20.11 -12.03
CA MET A 1 9.04 20.30 -10.60
C MET A 1 7.53 20.13 -10.31
N LYS A 2 6.61 20.66 -11.13
CA LYS A 2 5.14 20.50 -10.93
C LYS A 2 4.67 19.04 -11.02
N ALA A 3 5.11 18.30 -12.04
CA ALA A 3 4.74 16.89 -12.24
C ALA A 3 5.14 15.97 -11.07
N PHE A 4 6.33 16.18 -10.49
CA PHE A 4 6.78 15.42 -9.32
C PHE A 4 5.90 15.67 -8.08
N LYS A 5 5.52 16.93 -7.83
CA LYS A 5 4.61 17.28 -6.72
C LYS A 5 3.23 16.65 -6.91
N ALA A 6 2.69 16.69 -8.13
CA ALA A 6 1.41 16.07 -8.47
C ALA A 6 1.45 14.54 -8.29
N ARG A 7 2.51 13.88 -8.79
CA ARG A 7 2.73 12.43 -8.61
C ARG A 7 2.81 12.06 -7.12
N ARG A 8 3.57 12.82 -6.32
CA ARG A 8 3.69 12.60 -4.87
C ARG A 8 2.33 12.69 -4.18
N LEU A 9 1.56 13.73 -4.49
CA LEU A 9 0.22 13.92 -3.93
C LEU A 9 -0.71 12.77 -4.31
N ALA A 10 -0.72 12.37 -5.59
CA ALA A 10 -1.52 11.25 -6.07
C ALA A 10 -1.17 9.94 -5.35
N THR A 11 0.12 9.63 -5.20
CA THR A 11 0.57 8.45 -4.44
C THR A 11 0.16 8.52 -2.97
N GLN A 12 0.26 9.68 -2.32
CA GLN A 12 -0.18 9.84 -0.92
C GLN A 12 -1.68 9.60 -0.77
N ILE A 13 -2.50 10.24 -1.61
CA ILE A 13 -3.96 10.08 -1.59
C ILE A 13 -4.31 8.61 -1.84
N LEU A 14 -3.82 8.02 -2.94
CA LEU A 14 -4.13 6.63 -3.28
C LEU A 14 -3.66 5.64 -2.22
N HIS A 15 -2.49 5.85 -1.61
CA HIS A 15 -1.99 4.99 -0.55
C HIS A 15 -2.92 4.96 0.66
N TRP A 16 -3.30 6.14 1.17
CA TRP A 16 -4.21 6.24 2.32
C TRP A 16 -5.62 5.76 1.98
N THR A 17 -6.14 6.13 0.82
CA THR A 17 -7.45 5.65 0.34
C THR A 17 -7.46 4.12 0.21
N THR A 18 -6.44 3.52 -0.42
CA THR A 18 -6.32 2.05 -0.55
C THR A 18 -6.22 1.38 0.82
N GLY A 19 -5.45 1.94 1.75
CA GLY A 19 -5.32 1.39 3.11
C GLY A 19 -6.64 1.40 3.90
N VAL A 20 -7.39 2.50 3.82
CA VAL A 20 -8.71 2.62 4.46
C VAL A 20 -9.71 1.65 3.81
N LEU A 21 -9.75 1.60 2.48
CA LEU A 21 -10.64 0.68 1.75
C LEU A 21 -10.33 -0.78 2.06
N LEU A 22 -9.05 -1.15 2.19
CA LEU A 22 -8.64 -2.48 2.61
C LEU A 22 -9.21 -2.81 3.99
N TYR A 23 -9.04 -1.93 4.98
CA TYR A 23 -9.55 -2.15 6.33
C TYR A 23 -11.08 -2.29 6.36
N LEU A 24 -11.79 -1.44 5.61
CA LEU A 24 -13.25 -1.55 5.46
C LEU A 24 -13.65 -2.86 4.79
N LEU A 25 -12.93 -3.33 3.78
CA LEU A 25 -13.20 -4.62 3.14
C LEU A 25 -12.98 -5.81 4.08
N LEU A 26 -11.96 -5.74 4.94
CA LEU A 26 -11.72 -6.79 5.94
C LEU A 26 -12.81 -6.84 7.03
N SER A 27 -13.58 -5.76 7.19
CA SER A 27 -14.70 -5.69 8.15
C SER A 27 -16.02 -6.25 7.64
N VAL A 28 -16.10 -6.60 6.35
CA VAL A 28 -17.31 -7.16 5.75
C VAL A 28 -17.13 -8.64 5.42
N ASP A 29 -18.25 -9.37 5.44
CA ASP A 29 -18.31 -10.78 5.07
C ASP A 29 -18.34 -10.90 3.53
N ASP A 30 -19.32 -11.60 2.96
CA ASP A 30 -19.37 -11.91 1.51
C ASP A 30 -19.61 -10.70 0.60
N ARG A 31 -19.79 -9.51 1.18
CA ARG A 31 -20.01 -8.24 0.48
C ARG A 31 -18.74 -7.64 -0.14
N ILE A 32 -17.60 -8.35 -0.07
CA ILE A 32 -16.32 -7.90 -0.65
C ILE A 32 -16.40 -7.59 -2.14
N PHE A 33 -17.36 -8.15 -2.88
CA PHE A 33 -17.55 -7.92 -4.32
C PHE A 33 -18.45 -6.72 -4.67
N GLY A 34 -19.00 -6.02 -3.65
CA GLY A 34 -19.86 -4.86 -3.85
C GLY A 34 -19.10 -3.58 -4.27
N LEU A 35 -19.78 -2.43 -4.16
CA LEU A 35 -19.22 -1.12 -4.50
C LEU A 35 -17.88 -0.84 -3.78
N LEU A 36 -17.78 -1.26 -2.53
CA LEU A 36 -16.55 -1.12 -1.73
C LEU A 36 -15.37 -1.90 -2.35
N GLY A 37 -15.64 -3.10 -2.87
CA GLY A 37 -14.65 -3.92 -3.58
C GLY A 37 -14.14 -3.22 -4.83
N TRP A 38 -15.05 -2.69 -5.64
CA TRP A 38 -14.68 -1.94 -6.85
C TRP A 38 -13.94 -0.64 -6.53
N ALA A 39 -14.31 0.06 -5.46
CA ALA A 39 -13.56 1.23 -5.00
C ALA A 39 -12.10 0.86 -4.65
N PHE A 40 -11.89 -0.27 -3.97
CA PHE A 40 -10.56 -0.79 -3.69
C PHE A 40 -9.81 -1.20 -4.96
N VAL A 41 -10.47 -1.91 -5.89
CA VAL A 41 -9.88 -2.31 -7.19
C VAL A 41 -9.39 -1.09 -7.96
N VAL A 42 -10.20 -0.03 -8.06
CA VAL A 42 -9.84 1.20 -8.76
C VAL A 42 -8.70 1.93 -8.05
N SER A 43 -8.79 2.11 -6.73
CA SER A 43 -7.78 2.85 -5.95
C SER A 43 -6.43 2.11 -5.90
N GLY A 44 -6.46 0.82 -5.55
CA GLY A 44 -5.27 -0.04 -5.49
C GLY A 44 -4.68 -0.28 -6.88
N GLY A 45 -5.52 -0.49 -7.89
CA GLY A 45 -5.10 -0.62 -9.29
C GLY A 45 -4.40 0.63 -9.79
N ALA A 46 -4.95 1.82 -9.54
CA ALA A 46 -4.32 3.09 -9.90
C ALA A 46 -2.96 3.27 -9.19
N LEU A 47 -2.85 2.86 -7.92
CA LEU A 47 -1.59 2.89 -7.19
C LEU A 47 -0.53 1.94 -7.79
N CYS A 48 -0.94 0.73 -8.20
CA CYS A 48 -0.08 -0.21 -8.93
C CYS A 48 0.36 0.34 -10.29
N VAL A 49 -0.53 0.98 -11.05
CA VAL A 49 -0.20 1.62 -12.33
C VAL A 49 0.84 2.73 -12.13
N LEU A 50 0.67 3.59 -11.12
CA LEU A 50 1.67 4.61 -10.80
C LEU A 50 3.05 4.01 -10.48
N TRP A 51 3.08 2.87 -9.78
CA TRP A 51 4.32 2.18 -9.48
C TRP A 51 4.96 1.55 -10.72
N LEU A 52 4.19 0.92 -11.61
CA LEU A 52 4.70 0.33 -12.84
C LEU A 52 5.24 1.40 -13.79
N CYS A 53 4.53 2.51 -13.98
CA CYS A 53 4.93 3.55 -14.92
C CYS A 53 6.12 4.38 -14.45
N PHE A 54 6.25 4.62 -13.15
CA PHE A 54 7.21 5.59 -12.62
C PHE A 54 8.16 5.04 -11.54
N GLY A 55 8.04 3.77 -11.19
CA GLY A 55 8.76 3.13 -10.10
C GLY A 55 8.33 3.61 -8.70
N LEU A 56 9.09 3.19 -7.69
CA LEU A 56 8.87 3.61 -6.30
C LEU A 56 9.15 5.11 -6.15
N LEU A 57 8.25 5.85 -5.48
CA LEU A 57 8.34 7.31 -5.34
C LEU A 57 9.40 7.78 -4.33
N ASN A 58 9.76 6.93 -3.35
CA ASN A 58 10.66 7.28 -2.25
C ASN A 58 11.71 6.17 -2.02
N GLN A 59 12.61 6.00 -3.00
CA GLN A 59 13.48 4.82 -3.14
C GLN A 59 14.56 4.63 -2.06
N GLY A 60 14.79 5.62 -1.19
CA GLY A 60 15.85 5.53 -0.20
C GLY A 60 15.40 4.87 1.11
N PRO A 61 16.04 3.79 1.60
CA PRO A 61 16.02 3.52 3.04
C PRO A 61 16.42 4.79 3.81
N GLY A 62 15.86 5.00 5.01
CA GLY A 62 16.19 6.17 5.81
C GLY A 62 17.71 6.28 6.05
N PRO A 63 18.26 7.49 6.22
CA PRO A 63 19.70 7.64 6.44
C PRO A 63 20.19 6.85 7.65
N ALA A 64 19.35 6.68 8.68
CA ALA A 64 19.63 5.90 9.87
C ALA A 64 19.31 4.38 9.76
N LEU A 65 18.80 3.92 8.61
CA LEU A 65 18.55 2.49 8.39
C LEU A 65 19.81 1.83 7.82
N GLU A 66 20.35 0.86 8.55
CA GLU A 66 21.64 0.20 8.26
C GLU A 66 21.50 -1.32 8.13
N GLY A 67 22.59 -1.98 7.72
CA GLY A 67 22.71 -3.44 7.67
C GLY A 67 21.66 -4.13 6.80
N VAL A 68 21.20 -5.31 7.26
CA VAL A 68 20.26 -6.17 6.52
C VAL A 68 18.94 -5.46 6.23
N LEU A 69 18.43 -4.65 7.16
CA LEU A 69 17.16 -3.93 6.98
C LEU A 69 17.25 -2.88 5.87
N ARG A 70 18.41 -2.21 5.73
CA ARG A 70 18.66 -1.27 4.63
C ARG A 70 18.59 -1.96 3.26
N THR A 71 19.23 -3.12 3.15
CA THR A 71 19.27 -3.92 1.92
C THR A 71 17.91 -4.52 1.59
N ALA A 72 17.15 -4.98 2.59
CA ALA A 72 15.84 -5.57 2.40
C ALA A 72 14.75 -4.54 2.03
N HIS A 73 14.87 -3.29 2.51
CA HIS A 73 13.81 -2.27 2.40
C HIS A 73 13.24 -2.07 0.97
N PRO A 74 14.04 -1.93 -0.11
CA PRO A 74 13.50 -1.77 -1.46
C PRO A 74 12.73 -3.01 -1.94
N TRP A 75 13.20 -4.21 -1.58
CA TRP A 75 12.56 -5.48 -1.93
C TRP A 75 11.24 -5.66 -1.19
N LEU A 76 11.20 -5.35 0.10
CA LEU A 76 9.97 -5.35 0.91
C LEU A 76 8.94 -4.38 0.33
N SER A 77 9.38 -3.19 -0.09
CA SER A 77 8.49 -2.22 -0.74
C SER A 77 7.92 -2.76 -2.06
N ARG A 78 8.74 -3.39 -2.91
CA ARG A 78 8.27 -4.02 -4.16
C ARG A 78 7.32 -5.18 -3.90
N ALA A 79 7.62 -6.02 -2.92
CA ALA A 79 6.77 -7.14 -2.52
C ALA A 79 5.37 -6.67 -2.12
N MET A 80 5.26 -5.56 -1.39
CA MET A 80 3.97 -4.95 -1.05
C MET A 80 3.16 -4.53 -2.29
N TYR A 81 3.80 -3.95 -3.31
CA TYR A 81 3.12 -3.60 -4.56
C TYR A 81 2.68 -4.81 -5.37
N VAL A 82 3.49 -5.87 -5.40
CA VAL A 82 3.13 -7.14 -6.06
C VAL A 82 1.96 -7.79 -5.34
N LEU A 83 1.98 -7.82 -4.00
CA LEU A 83 0.89 -8.36 -3.20
C LEU A 83 -0.40 -7.55 -3.38
N LEU A 84 -0.32 -6.22 -3.42
CA LEU A 84 -1.45 -5.35 -3.73
C LEU A 84 -2.00 -5.63 -5.13
N ALA A 85 -1.13 -5.76 -6.14
CA ALA A 85 -1.54 -6.06 -7.50
C ALA A 85 -2.28 -7.40 -7.58
N TRP A 86 -1.75 -8.43 -6.91
CA TRP A 86 -2.43 -9.73 -6.85
C TRP A 86 -3.80 -9.64 -6.17
N ALA A 87 -3.90 -8.97 -5.02
CA ALA A 87 -5.17 -8.79 -4.32
C ALA A 87 -6.20 -8.03 -5.16
N VAL A 88 -5.78 -6.99 -5.88
CA VAL A 88 -6.64 -6.22 -6.80
C VAL A 88 -7.15 -7.09 -7.93
N VAL A 89 -6.28 -7.85 -8.60
CA VAL A 89 -6.69 -8.70 -9.73
C VAL A 89 -7.57 -9.86 -9.24
N ALA A 90 -7.19 -10.53 -8.14
CA ALA A 90 -7.99 -11.62 -7.56
C ALA A 90 -9.40 -11.15 -7.15
N LEU A 91 -9.51 -9.96 -6.53
CA LEU A 91 -10.80 -9.39 -6.15
C LEU A 91 -11.64 -9.01 -7.38
N ALA A 92 -11.04 -8.36 -8.38
CA ALA A 92 -11.74 -7.99 -9.61
C ALA A 92 -12.22 -9.23 -10.38
N ALA A 93 -11.36 -10.25 -10.50
CA ALA A 93 -11.67 -11.50 -11.17
C ALA A 93 -12.81 -12.25 -10.45
N GLY A 94 -12.76 -12.32 -9.11
CA GLY A 94 -13.85 -12.87 -8.30
C GLY A 94 -15.17 -12.08 -8.46
N ALA A 95 -15.12 -10.75 -8.45
CA ALA A 95 -16.30 -9.90 -8.65
C ALA A 95 -16.94 -10.09 -10.04
N LEU A 96 -16.15 -10.48 -11.05
CA LEU A 96 -16.60 -10.79 -12.40
C LEU A 96 -17.02 -12.26 -12.58
N GLY A 97 -17.07 -13.05 -11.51
CA GLY A 97 -17.42 -14.48 -11.56
C GLY A 97 -16.35 -15.36 -12.21
N ARG A 98 -15.11 -14.89 -12.30
CA ARG A 98 -13.96 -15.58 -12.91
C ARG A 98 -12.82 -15.70 -11.90
N PRO A 99 -12.97 -16.46 -10.80
CA PRO A 99 -11.92 -16.57 -9.80
C PRO A 99 -10.61 -17.10 -10.43
N LEU A 100 -9.48 -16.52 -10.01
CA LEU A 100 -8.16 -16.95 -10.45
C LEU A 100 -7.75 -18.25 -9.75
N PRO A 101 -6.87 -19.07 -10.35
CA PRO A 101 -6.23 -20.17 -9.64
C PRO A 101 -5.40 -19.62 -8.47
N GLY A 102 -5.43 -20.32 -7.33
CA GLY A 102 -4.69 -19.96 -6.12
C GLY A 102 -5.61 -19.56 -4.96
N PRO A 103 -5.14 -18.70 -4.03
CA PRO A 103 -5.91 -18.34 -2.85
C PRO A 103 -7.14 -17.52 -3.23
N GLU A 104 -8.24 -17.72 -2.50
CA GLU A 104 -9.45 -16.91 -2.64
C GLU A 104 -9.15 -15.42 -2.45
N ALA A 105 -9.96 -14.56 -3.08
CA ALA A 105 -9.81 -13.10 -2.98
C ALA A 105 -9.79 -12.62 -1.52
N ARG A 106 -10.62 -13.24 -0.64
CA ARG A 106 -10.64 -12.92 0.78
C ARG A 106 -9.31 -13.26 1.47
N THR A 107 -8.74 -14.42 1.18
CA THR A 107 -7.42 -14.81 1.70
C THR A 107 -6.33 -13.86 1.20
N ALA A 108 -6.36 -13.45 -0.07
CA ALA A 108 -5.42 -12.46 -0.60
C ALA A 108 -5.52 -11.11 0.11
N LEU A 109 -6.74 -10.63 0.39
CA LEU A 109 -6.97 -9.41 1.17
C LEU A 109 -6.48 -9.53 2.61
N LEU A 110 -6.69 -10.68 3.27
CA LEU A 110 -6.20 -10.93 4.63
C LEU A 110 -4.67 -10.93 4.69
N VAL A 111 -4.01 -11.59 3.74
CA VAL A 111 -2.54 -11.60 3.63
C VAL A 111 -2.01 -10.19 3.37
N LEU A 112 -2.64 -9.43 2.48
CA LEU A 112 -2.31 -8.02 2.24
C LEU A 112 -2.52 -7.17 3.50
N GLY A 113 -3.61 -7.39 4.24
CA GLY A 113 -3.91 -6.71 5.50
C GLY A 113 -2.85 -6.96 6.57
N ALA A 114 -2.47 -8.22 6.76
CA ALA A 114 -1.40 -8.59 7.68
C ALA A 114 -0.06 -7.95 7.27
N ALA A 115 0.31 -8.02 6.00
CA ALA A 115 1.53 -7.41 5.49
C ALA A 115 1.52 -5.87 5.63
N ALA A 116 0.37 -5.23 5.39
CA ALA A 116 0.17 -3.79 5.56
C ALA A 116 0.31 -3.37 7.03
N LEU A 117 -0.18 -4.19 7.97
CA LEU A 117 0.00 -3.94 9.41
C LEU A 117 1.47 -4.00 9.81
N PHE A 118 2.21 -5.06 9.41
CA PHE A 118 3.65 -5.14 9.65
C PHE A 118 4.40 -3.96 9.01
N HIS A 119 4.04 -3.58 7.79
CA HIS A 119 4.59 -2.41 7.11
C HIS A 119 4.36 -1.12 7.90
N ALA A 120 3.14 -0.90 8.40
CA ALA A 120 2.81 0.27 9.22
C ALA A 120 3.59 0.29 10.53
N ILE A 121 3.66 -0.84 11.25
CA ILE A 121 4.44 -0.98 12.49
C ILE A 121 5.92 -0.70 12.24
N PHE A 122 6.50 -1.25 11.17
CA PHE A 122 7.88 -1.00 10.81
C PHE A 122 8.16 0.48 10.54
N HIS A 123 7.28 1.17 9.82
CA HIS A 123 7.43 2.60 9.56
C HIS A 123 7.21 3.47 10.82
N LEU A 124 6.32 3.05 11.72
CA LEU A 124 6.14 3.70 13.01
C LEU A 124 7.39 3.55 13.88
N TRP A 125 7.94 2.33 14.00
CA TRP A 125 9.19 2.07 14.69
C TRP A 125 10.35 2.89 14.12
N ARG A 126 10.50 2.95 12.79
CA ARG A 126 11.54 3.80 12.16
C ARG A 126 11.39 5.27 12.54
N HIS A 127 10.16 5.76 12.57
CA HIS A 127 9.90 7.15 12.92
C HIS A 127 10.20 7.44 14.39
N THR A 128 9.85 6.54 15.31
CA THR A 128 10.04 6.76 16.75
C THR A 128 11.45 6.42 17.24
N ALA A 129 12.00 5.27 16.82
CA ALA A 129 13.30 4.78 17.27
C ALA A 129 14.47 5.37 16.47
N LEU A 130 14.38 5.40 15.14
CA LEU A 130 15.46 5.90 14.28
C LEU A 130 15.35 7.39 13.97
N ARG A 131 14.18 8.00 14.23
CA ARG A 131 13.90 9.43 13.99
C ARG A 131 14.23 9.87 12.55
N ASP A 132 14.10 8.95 11.60
CA ASP A 132 14.54 9.10 10.20
C ASP A 132 13.52 9.85 9.31
N GLY A 133 12.40 10.26 9.90
CA GLY A 133 11.32 10.99 9.22
C GLY A 133 10.59 10.18 8.15
N ALA A 134 10.66 8.83 8.17
CA ALA A 134 10.03 7.98 7.16
C ALA A 134 8.53 8.28 6.98
N LEU A 135 7.80 8.51 8.08
CA LEU A 135 6.36 8.80 8.04
C LEU A 135 6.03 10.10 7.32
N ARG A 136 6.88 11.13 7.38
CA ARG A 136 6.67 12.44 6.73
C ARG A 136 6.64 12.34 5.20
N ARG A 137 7.12 11.23 4.63
CA ARG A 137 7.10 10.99 3.18
C ARG A 137 5.70 10.64 2.67
N ILE A 138 4.90 9.95 3.47
CA ILE A 138 3.57 9.46 3.09
C ILE A 138 2.42 10.20 3.80
N ILE A 139 2.67 10.77 4.98
CA ILE A 139 1.67 11.56 5.71
C ILE A 139 1.56 12.98 5.13
N PRO A 140 0.33 13.51 4.94
CA PRO A 140 0.10 14.90 4.54
C PRO A 140 0.80 15.92 5.44
N ALA A 141 1.36 16.98 4.85
CA ALA A 141 2.15 17.98 5.56
C ALA A 141 1.42 18.61 6.78
N LYS A 142 0.10 18.81 6.68
CA LYS A 142 -0.73 19.37 7.76
C LYS A 142 -0.72 18.51 9.03
N LEU A 143 -0.44 17.22 8.92
CA LEU A 143 -0.40 16.28 10.03
C LEU A 143 1.02 16.11 10.63
N HIS A 144 2.05 16.74 10.04
CA HIS A 144 3.43 16.62 10.52
C HIS A 144 3.66 17.17 11.92
N LYS A 145 2.75 18.01 12.44
CA LYS A 145 2.78 18.49 13.83
C LYS A 145 2.46 17.40 14.87
N TYR A 146 1.86 16.28 14.43
CA TYR A 146 1.55 15.13 15.28
C TYR A 146 2.58 14.00 15.12
N LEU A 147 3.66 14.23 14.36
CA LEU A 147 4.74 13.28 14.06
C LEU A 147 6.06 13.68 14.70
#